data_AF-S2S259-F1
#
_entry.id   AF-S2S259-F1
#
_cell.length_a   1.000
_cell.length_b   1.000
_cell.length_c   1.000
_cell.angle_alpha   90.00
_cell.angle_beta   90.00
_cell.angle_gamma   90.00
#
_symmetry.space_group_name_H-M   'P 1'
#
loop_
_entity.id
_entity.type
_entity.pdbx_description
1 polymer ?
#
loop_
_entity_poly.entity_id
_entity_poly.type
_entity_poly.pdbx_seq_one_letter_code
_entity_poly.pdbx_strand_id
1 'polypeptide(L)'
;MAFLDDDFLLTNEPAKQLFHHDAADLPIIDFHCHLNPQEIYENRNFKNITRVWLNEGTYGDHYKWRLERANGVPEELITGDGDDYEKFVAWCETMENAWGNPVFEWTHLELRRFFGSDLVLSRETAKQVWDLTNAKLATAEFTPRALIRRSHVEVVCTTDDPASDLHYHELIAKDED
;
A
#
# COMPACT_ATOMS: atom_id res chain seq x y z
N MET A 1 21.08 -9.13 -12.03
CA MET A 1 20.18 -8.28 -11.24
C MET A 1 18.79 -8.77 -11.48
N ALA A 2 18.11 -9.19 -10.42
CA ALA A 2 16.69 -9.47 -10.53
C ALA A 2 15.93 -8.14 -10.34
N PHE A 3 14.73 -8.04 -10.88
CA PHE A 3 13.89 -6.87 -10.66
C PHE A 3 13.55 -6.77 -9.17
N LEU A 4 13.84 -5.61 -8.56
CA LEU A 4 13.65 -5.36 -7.12
C LEU A 4 14.29 -6.43 -6.22
N ASP A 5 15.55 -6.81 -6.47
CA ASP A 5 16.28 -7.69 -5.55
C ASP A 5 16.59 -7.01 -4.19
N ASP A 6 17.24 -7.75 -3.28
CA ASP A 6 17.59 -7.22 -1.96
C ASP A 6 18.53 -6.01 -2.02
N ASP A 7 19.29 -5.87 -3.10
CA ASP A 7 20.19 -4.74 -3.35
C ASP A 7 19.56 -3.66 -4.23
N PHE A 8 18.23 -3.59 -4.31
CA PHE A 8 17.52 -2.60 -5.12
C PHE A 8 17.96 -1.17 -4.76
N LEU A 9 18.39 -0.41 -5.77
CA LEU A 9 19.02 0.93 -5.68
C LEU A 9 20.41 0.99 -5.01
N LEU A 10 20.93 -0.13 -4.48
CA LEU A 10 22.23 -0.21 -3.81
C LEU A 10 23.34 -0.57 -4.81
N THR A 11 23.94 0.46 -5.40
CA THR A 11 24.87 0.30 -6.54
C THR A 11 26.33 0.01 -6.17
N ASN A 12 26.68 0.04 -4.87
CA ASN A 12 28.06 -0.16 -4.40
C ASN A 12 28.12 -0.80 -3.01
N GLU A 13 29.27 -1.36 -2.67
CA GLU A 13 29.48 -2.10 -1.42
C GLU A 13 29.24 -1.26 -0.15
N PRO A 14 29.72 0.00 -0.03
CA PRO A 14 29.36 0.85 1.10
C PRO A 14 27.84 1.06 1.26
N ALA A 15 27.11 1.26 0.16
CA ALA A 15 25.65 1.43 0.21
C ALA A 15 24.95 0.19 0.74
N LYS A 16 25.40 -1.00 0.31
CA LYS A 16 24.89 -2.28 0.82
C LYS A 16 25.13 -2.45 2.31
N GLN A 17 26.35 -2.15 2.77
CA GLN A 17 26.70 -2.24 4.19
C GLN A 17 25.86 -1.29 5.04
N LEU A 18 25.79 -0.01 4.66
CA LEU A 18 25.02 0.99 5.40
C LEU A 18 23.53 0.64 5.44
N PHE A 19 22.94 0.17 4.34
CA PHE A 19 21.53 -0.18 4.33
C PHE A 19 21.25 -1.46 5.12
N HIS A 20 21.89 -2.57 4.76
CA HIS A 20 21.58 -3.89 5.32
C HIS A 20 21.99 -4.04 6.79
N HIS A 21 23.07 -3.40 7.23
CA HIS A 21 23.56 -3.53 8.60
C HIS A 21 23.02 -2.44 9.53
N ASP A 22 22.89 -1.19 9.05
CA ASP A 22 22.60 -0.06 9.93
C ASP A 22 21.18 0.49 9.78
N ALA A 23 20.57 0.42 8.58
CA ALA A 23 19.31 1.12 8.30
C ALA A 23 18.07 0.22 8.23
N ALA A 24 18.19 -0.99 7.67
CA ALA A 24 17.04 -1.83 7.29
C ALA A 24 16.14 -2.22 8.46
N ASP A 25 16.72 -2.43 9.64
CA ASP A 25 16.01 -2.86 10.85
C ASP A 25 15.61 -1.70 11.79
N LEU A 26 15.90 -0.45 11.42
CA LEU A 26 15.49 0.70 12.22
C LEU A 26 13.95 0.85 12.21
N PRO A 27 13.35 1.32 13.32
CA PRO A 27 11.92 1.60 13.35
C PRO A 27 11.55 2.78 12.45
N ILE A 28 10.32 2.79 11.96
CA ILE A 28 9.75 3.89 11.20
C ILE A 28 9.15 4.93 12.16
N ILE A 29 9.59 6.17 12.01
CA ILE A 29 8.99 7.36 12.62
C ILE A 29 8.22 8.09 11.52
N ASP A 30 6.94 7.79 11.38
CA ASP A 30 6.06 8.42 10.40
C ASP A 30 5.42 9.68 10.99
N PHE A 31 6.27 10.71 11.13
CA PHE A 31 5.94 11.95 11.83
C PHE A 31 4.92 12.84 11.09
N HIS A 32 4.47 12.44 9.89
CA HIS A 32 3.40 13.11 9.17
C HIS A 32 2.78 12.18 8.12
N CYS A 33 1.51 11.84 8.32
CA CYS A 33 0.73 11.04 7.38
C CYS A 33 -0.74 11.52 7.30
N HIS A 34 -1.48 10.86 6.42
CA HIS A 34 -2.93 11.06 6.23
C HIS A 34 -3.73 9.78 6.51
N LEU A 35 -3.19 8.87 7.34
CA LEU A 35 -3.93 7.70 7.80
C LEU A 35 -5.16 8.13 8.60
N ASN A 36 -6.25 7.36 8.48
CA ASN A 36 -7.50 7.64 9.17
C ASN A 36 -7.48 7.04 10.60
N PRO A 37 -7.53 7.86 11.67
CA PRO A 37 -7.55 7.39 13.05
C PRO A 37 -8.72 6.42 13.34
N GLN A 38 -9.87 6.62 12.70
CA GLN A 38 -11.03 5.75 12.88
C GLN A 38 -10.74 4.31 12.44
N GLU A 39 -10.06 4.14 11.31
CA GLU A 39 -9.77 2.81 10.76
C GLU A 39 -8.69 2.10 11.56
N ILE A 40 -7.71 2.86 12.08
CA ILE A 40 -6.73 2.35 13.04
C ILE A 40 -7.45 1.86 14.29
N TYR A 41 -8.40 2.64 14.82
CA TYR A 41 -9.15 2.27 16.02
C TYR A 41 -10.06 1.05 15.78
N GLU A 42 -10.92 1.09 14.77
CA GLU A 42 -11.86 0.02 14.43
C GLU A 42 -11.15 -1.28 13.97
N ASN A 43 -9.96 -1.13 13.40
CA ASN A 43 -9.03 -2.20 13.05
C ASN A 43 -9.64 -3.36 12.26
N ARG A 44 -10.55 -3.05 11.33
CA ARG A 44 -11.24 -4.04 10.49
C ARG A 44 -10.42 -4.39 9.25
N ASN A 45 -10.52 -5.65 8.82
CA ASN A 45 -9.94 -6.09 7.56
C ASN A 45 -10.55 -5.36 6.36
N PHE A 46 -9.76 -5.23 5.30
CA PHE A 46 -10.15 -4.62 4.05
C PHE A 46 -10.99 -5.58 3.20
N LYS A 47 -11.91 -5.04 2.39
CA LYS A 47 -12.81 -5.83 1.53
C LYS A 47 -12.04 -6.63 0.47
N ASN A 48 -11.13 -5.98 -0.25
CA ASN A 48 -10.28 -6.56 -1.29
C ASN A 48 -9.14 -5.60 -1.66
N ILE A 49 -8.21 -6.07 -2.49
CA ILE A 49 -7.02 -5.30 -2.91
C ILE A 49 -7.39 -4.01 -3.66
N THR A 50 -8.40 -4.01 -4.53
CA THR A 50 -8.83 -2.78 -5.21
C THR A 50 -9.21 -1.69 -4.24
N ARG A 51 -9.92 -2.04 -3.16
CA ARG A 51 -10.39 -1.08 -2.18
C ARG A 51 -9.24 -0.48 -1.36
N VAL A 52 -8.43 -1.32 -0.72
CA VAL A 52 -7.29 -0.83 0.09
C VAL A 52 -6.19 -0.17 -0.74
N TRP A 53 -6.07 -0.53 -2.02
CA TRP A 53 -4.90 -0.15 -2.81
C TRP A 53 -5.17 0.93 -3.85
N LEU A 54 -6.38 0.95 -4.42
CA LEU A 54 -6.76 1.83 -5.53
C LEU A 54 -7.83 2.85 -5.12
N ASN A 55 -8.97 2.43 -4.59
CA ASN A 55 -10.16 3.30 -4.50
C ASN A 55 -11.11 2.93 -3.35
N GLU A 56 -10.75 3.32 -2.13
CA GLU A 56 -11.66 3.39 -0.99
C GLU A 56 -11.29 4.57 -0.09
N GLY A 57 -12.19 5.54 0.03
CA GLY A 57 -12.01 6.69 0.91
C GLY A 57 -10.73 7.48 0.59
N THR A 58 -9.82 7.52 1.55
CA THR A 58 -8.52 8.22 1.46
C THR A 58 -7.38 7.32 0.97
N TYR A 59 -7.62 6.04 0.72
CA TYR A 59 -6.58 5.12 0.27
C TYR A 59 -6.14 5.35 -1.17
N GLY A 60 -4.90 4.98 -1.47
CA GLY A 60 -4.34 4.95 -2.82
C GLY A 60 -3.63 6.23 -3.27
N ASP A 61 -3.72 7.32 -2.50
CA ASP A 61 -2.98 8.59 -2.67
C ASP A 61 -3.02 9.18 -4.09
N HIS A 62 -4.11 8.94 -4.83
CA HIS A 62 -4.46 9.48 -6.16
C HIS A 62 -3.42 9.36 -7.30
N TYR A 63 -2.17 8.94 -7.06
CA TYR A 63 -1.15 8.72 -8.08
C TYR A 63 -1.58 7.63 -9.07
N LYS A 64 -2.21 6.57 -8.55
CA LYS A 64 -2.73 5.45 -9.35
C LYS A 64 -3.81 5.93 -10.32
N TRP A 65 -4.80 6.69 -9.83
CA TRP A 65 -5.86 7.28 -10.66
C TRP A 65 -5.30 8.20 -11.74
N ARG A 66 -4.31 9.03 -11.39
CA ARG A 66 -3.67 9.93 -12.36
C ARG A 66 -3.00 9.13 -13.48
N LEU A 67 -2.33 8.03 -13.15
CA LEU A 67 -1.66 7.18 -14.11
C LEU A 67 -2.66 6.40 -14.99
N GLU A 68 -3.73 5.87 -14.41
CA GLU A 68 -4.84 5.22 -15.14
C GLU A 68 -5.49 6.17 -16.15
N ARG A 69 -5.80 7.41 -15.74
CA ARG A 69 -6.33 8.45 -16.64
C ARG A 69 -5.36 8.77 -17.76
N ALA A 70 -4.06 8.87 -17.47
CA ALA A 70 -3.03 9.10 -18.48
C ALA A 70 -2.90 7.92 -19.46
N ASN A 71 -3.23 6.71 -19.03
CA ASN A 71 -3.26 5.50 -19.83
C ASN A 71 -4.62 5.27 -20.55
N GLY A 72 -5.56 6.21 -20.43
CA GLY A 72 -6.85 6.17 -21.12
C GLY A 72 -7.89 5.24 -20.50
N VAL A 73 -7.71 4.82 -19.24
CA VAL A 73 -8.68 3.99 -18.52
C VAL A 73 -10.00 4.77 -18.31
N PRO A 74 -11.17 4.18 -18.59
CA PRO A 74 -12.47 4.80 -18.32
C PRO A 74 -12.65 5.18 -16.85
N GLU A 75 -13.20 6.37 -16.56
CA GLU A 75 -13.37 6.86 -15.18
C GLU A 75 -14.27 5.96 -14.32
N GLU A 76 -15.18 5.19 -14.93
CA GLU A 76 -16.00 4.18 -14.25
C GLU A 76 -15.16 3.07 -13.58
N LEU A 77 -13.99 2.77 -14.17
CA LEU A 77 -13.01 1.82 -13.66
C LEU A 77 -11.94 2.46 -12.77
N ILE A 78 -12.01 3.78 -12.56
CA ILE A 78 -11.09 4.50 -11.67
C ILE A 78 -11.83 4.87 -10.40
N THR A 79 -12.67 5.92 -10.45
CA THR A 79 -13.41 6.44 -9.30
C THR A 79 -14.90 6.10 -9.30
N GLY A 80 -15.48 5.68 -10.44
CA GLY A 80 -16.90 5.36 -10.56
C GLY A 80 -17.31 4.01 -9.95
N ASP A 81 -18.50 3.54 -10.28
CA ASP A 81 -19.13 2.37 -9.64
C ASP A 81 -18.84 1.03 -10.36
N GLY A 82 -17.77 0.93 -11.13
CA GLY A 82 -17.34 -0.30 -11.80
C GLY A 82 -16.97 -1.43 -10.82
N ASP A 83 -16.97 -2.67 -11.32
CA ASP A 83 -16.66 -3.85 -10.52
C ASP A 83 -15.21 -3.83 -9.98
N ASP A 84 -15.03 -4.21 -8.71
CA ASP A 84 -13.73 -4.11 -8.04
C ASP A 84 -12.63 -4.94 -8.75
N TYR A 85 -12.99 -6.10 -9.33
CA TYR A 85 -12.03 -6.92 -10.06
C TYR A 85 -11.73 -6.33 -11.44
N GLU A 86 -12.72 -5.79 -12.15
CA GLU A 86 -12.49 -5.10 -13.43
C GLU A 86 -11.58 -3.87 -13.25
N LYS A 87 -11.75 -3.10 -12.16
CA LYS A 87 -10.82 -2.02 -11.79
C LYS A 87 -9.41 -2.54 -11.55
N PHE A 88 -9.27 -3.67 -10.84
CA PHE A 88 -7.96 -4.27 -10.61
C PHE A 88 -7.28 -4.68 -11.91
N VAL A 89 -8.03 -5.26 -12.86
CA VAL A 89 -7.51 -5.65 -14.17
C VAL A 89 -7.07 -4.41 -14.97
N ALA A 90 -7.85 -3.32 -14.94
CA ALA A 90 -7.45 -2.06 -15.57
C ALA A 90 -6.16 -1.47 -14.96
N TRP A 91 -5.98 -1.61 -13.65
CA TRP A 91 -4.72 -1.25 -12.99
C TRP A 91 -3.55 -2.13 -13.44
N CYS A 92 -3.76 -3.44 -13.57
CA CYS A 92 -2.75 -4.37 -14.06
C CYS A 92 -2.33 -4.04 -15.50
N GLU A 93 -3.27 -3.74 -16.38
CA GLU A 93 -3.00 -3.27 -17.76
C GLU A 93 -2.27 -1.93 -17.76
N THR A 94 -2.54 -1.05 -16.79
CA THR A 94 -1.81 0.22 -16.63
C THR A 94 -0.35 0.02 -16.24
N MET A 95 -0.03 -1.00 -15.44
CA MET A 95 1.35 -1.31 -15.06
C MET A 95 2.22 -1.76 -16.23
N GLU A 96 1.64 -2.37 -17.27
CA GLU A 96 2.39 -2.76 -18.47
C GLU A 96 3.03 -1.56 -19.19
N ASN A 97 2.48 -0.35 -19.01
CA ASN A 97 2.96 0.90 -19.60
C ASN A 97 3.64 1.84 -18.58
N ALA A 98 3.85 1.41 -17.34
CA ALA A 98 4.33 2.29 -16.26
C ALA A 98 5.85 2.25 -16.03
N TRP A 99 6.63 1.62 -16.92
CA TRP A 99 8.08 1.55 -16.81
C TRP A 99 8.72 2.94 -16.68
N GLY A 100 9.57 3.12 -15.67
CA GLY A 100 10.21 4.41 -15.36
C GLY A 100 9.34 5.36 -14.52
N ASN A 101 8.09 5.02 -14.24
CA ASN A 101 7.27 5.72 -13.25
C ASN A 101 7.51 5.10 -11.86
N PRO A 102 7.71 5.89 -10.79
CA PRO A 102 7.94 5.34 -9.45
C PRO A 102 6.77 4.49 -8.92
N VAL A 103 5.54 4.72 -9.42
CA VAL A 103 4.38 3.90 -9.05
C VAL A 103 4.56 2.43 -9.47
N PHE A 104 5.33 2.16 -10.53
CA PHE A 104 5.71 0.80 -10.89
C PHE A 104 6.57 0.16 -9.80
N GLU A 105 7.55 0.88 -9.26
CA GLU A 105 8.41 0.37 -8.17
C GLU A 105 7.60 0.17 -6.88
N TRP A 106 6.75 1.13 -6.51
CA TRP A 106 5.90 1.04 -5.32
C TRP A 106 4.97 -0.18 -5.37
N THR A 107 4.28 -0.37 -6.50
CA THR A 107 3.38 -1.50 -6.74
C THR A 107 4.05 -2.84 -6.42
N HIS A 108 5.26 -3.04 -6.93
CA HIS A 108 5.94 -4.32 -6.78
C HIS A 108 6.68 -4.44 -5.43
N LEU A 109 7.15 -3.35 -4.84
CA LEU A 109 7.65 -3.33 -3.46
C LEU A 109 6.55 -3.69 -2.46
N GLU A 110 5.34 -3.19 -2.66
CA GLU A 110 4.17 -3.48 -1.83
C GLU A 110 3.75 -4.95 -1.97
N LEU A 111 3.69 -5.49 -3.20
CA LEU A 111 3.44 -6.91 -3.45
C LEU A 111 4.49 -7.81 -2.78
N ARG A 112 5.77 -7.45 -2.89
CA ARG A 112 6.87 -8.22 -2.31
C ARG A 112 6.85 -8.19 -0.80
N ARG A 113 6.80 -7.01 -0.19
CA ARG A 113 6.93 -6.82 1.27
C ARG A 113 5.69 -7.26 2.04
N PHE A 114 4.50 -6.90 1.56
CA PHE A 114 3.27 -7.22 2.29
C PHE A 114 2.72 -8.59 1.89
N PHE A 115 2.76 -8.93 0.61
CA PHE A 115 2.10 -10.14 0.11
C PHE A 115 3.05 -11.30 -0.21
N GLY A 116 4.37 -11.09 -0.17
CA GLY A 116 5.36 -12.12 -0.48
C GLY A 116 5.34 -12.55 -1.95
N SER A 117 4.97 -11.65 -2.86
CA SER A 117 4.86 -11.93 -4.29
C SER A 117 5.88 -11.14 -5.09
N ASP A 118 6.72 -11.85 -5.85
CA ASP A 118 7.65 -11.28 -6.84
C ASP A 118 7.05 -11.25 -8.26
N LEU A 119 5.75 -11.50 -8.41
CA LEU A 119 5.07 -11.40 -9.70
C LEU A 119 5.09 -9.96 -10.21
N VAL A 120 5.44 -9.80 -11.48
CA VAL A 120 5.26 -8.53 -12.20
C VAL A 120 3.78 -8.39 -12.54
N LEU A 121 3.18 -7.26 -12.16
CA LEU A 121 1.77 -7.00 -12.39
C LEU A 121 1.52 -6.74 -13.88
N SER A 122 0.63 -7.54 -14.45
CA SER A 122 0.20 -7.49 -15.84
C SER A 122 -1.20 -8.08 -15.95
N ARG A 123 -1.84 -7.94 -17.10
CA ARG A 123 -3.15 -8.58 -17.33
C ARG A 123 -3.10 -10.09 -17.11
N GLU A 124 -1.99 -10.73 -17.47
CA GLU A 124 -1.79 -12.17 -17.33
C GLU A 124 -1.69 -12.62 -15.86
N THR A 125 -1.06 -11.80 -15.00
CA THR A 125 -0.87 -12.13 -13.57
C THR A 125 -2.02 -11.65 -12.69
N ALA A 126 -2.94 -10.84 -13.22
CA ALA A 126 -4.02 -10.19 -12.47
C ALA A 126 -4.84 -11.17 -11.61
N LYS A 127 -5.29 -12.31 -12.17
CA LYS A 127 -6.10 -13.27 -11.40
C LYS A 127 -5.32 -13.88 -10.23
N GLN A 128 -4.06 -14.24 -10.47
CA GLN A 128 -3.19 -14.85 -9.46
C GLN A 128 -2.90 -13.86 -8.33
N VAL A 129 -2.57 -12.61 -8.67
CA VAL A 129 -2.31 -11.56 -7.68
C VAL A 129 -3.58 -11.27 -6.89
N TRP A 130 -4.73 -11.09 -7.55
CA TRP A 130 -6.02 -10.84 -6.91
C TRP A 130 -6.37 -11.91 -5.86
N ASP A 131 -6.24 -13.19 -6.23
CA ASP A 131 -6.55 -14.30 -5.33
C ASP A 131 -5.60 -14.33 -4.13
N LEU A 132 -4.30 -14.17 -4.38
CA LEU A 132 -3.26 -14.15 -3.36
C LEU A 132 -3.48 -13.01 -2.35
N THR A 133 -3.66 -11.79 -2.86
CA THR A 133 -3.79 -10.60 -2.03
C THR A 133 -5.07 -10.66 -1.21
N ASN A 134 -6.19 -11.07 -1.81
CA ASN A 134 -7.47 -11.12 -1.11
C ASN A 134 -7.53 -12.25 -0.06
N ALA A 135 -6.90 -13.39 -0.33
CA ALA A 135 -6.75 -14.45 0.68
C ALA A 135 -5.98 -13.95 1.91
N LYS A 136 -4.92 -13.16 1.70
CA LYS A 136 -4.12 -12.55 2.77
C LYS A 136 -4.86 -11.43 3.50
N LEU A 137 -5.55 -10.54 2.77
CA LEU A 137 -6.33 -9.43 3.34
C LEU A 137 -7.45 -9.89 4.26
N ALA A 138 -7.93 -11.13 4.13
CA ALA A 138 -8.92 -11.72 5.03
C ALA A 138 -8.34 -12.24 6.37
N THR A 139 -7.03 -12.24 6.54
CA THR A 139 -6.36 -12.75 7.76
C THR A 139 -6.12 -11.65 8.79
N ALA A 140 -6.00 -12.02 10.07
CA ALA A 140 -5.74 -11.06 11.15
C ALA A 140 -4.41 -10.28 10.97
N GLU A 141 -3.45 -10.85 10.23
CA GLU A 141 -2.15 -10.23 9.92
C GLU A 141 -2.25 -9.04 8.95
N PHE A 142 -3.42 -8.79 8.36
CA PHE A 142 -3.66 -7.70 7.41
C PHE A 142 -4.71 -6.70 7.89
N THR A 143 -4.95 -6.64 9.20
CA THR A 143 -5.67 -5.52 9.81
C THR A 143 -4.79 -4.26 9.80
N PRO A 144 -5.37 -3.03 9.83
CA PRO A 144 -4.60 -1.78 9.87
C PRO A 144 -3.47 -1.77 10.91
N ARG A 145 -3.77 -2.14 12.18
CA ARG A 145 -2.77 -2.20 13.24
C ARG A 145 -1.72 -3.28 13.01
N ALA A 146 -2.11 -4.43 12.46
CA ALA A 146 -1.15 -5.49 12.14
C ALA A 146 -0.16 -5.06 11.05
N LEU A 147 -0.64 -4.33 10.02
CA LEU A 147 0.22 -3.78 8.97
C LEU A 147 1.20 -2.72 9.51
N ILE A 148 0.72 -1.83 10.38
CA ILE A 148 1.56 -0.82 11.06
C ILE A 148 2.66 -1.51 11.88
N ARG A 149 2.29 -2.48 12.74
CA ARG A 149 3.25 -3.25 13.56
C ARG A 149 4.25 -4.04 12.71
N ARG A 150 3.78 -4.71 11.65
CA ARG A 150 4.64 -5.50 10.73
C ARG A 150 5.61 -4.63 9.93
N SER A 151 5.30 -3.34 9.78
CA SER A 151 6.17 -2.35 9.14
C SER A 151 7.18 -1.72 10.11
N HIS A 152 7.24 -2.20 11.36
CA HIS A 152 8.12 -1.69 12.42
C HIS A 152 7.93 -0.18 12.68
N VAL A 153 6.67 0.29 12.59
CA VAL A 153 6.34 1.69 12.88
C VAL A 153 6.22 1.91 14.38
N GLU A 154 7.00 2.85 14.91
CA GLU A 154 6.99 3.23 16.33
C GLU A 154 6.11 4.46 16.57
N VAL A 155 6.05 5.39 15.62
CA VAL A 155 5.26 6.62 15.71
C VAL A 155 4.50 6.86 14.42
N VAL A 156 3.20 7.13 14.54
CA VAL A 156 2.33 7.64 13.47
C VAL A 156 1.76 8.98 13.93
N CYS A 157 1.94 10.02 13.13
CA CYS A 157 1.31 11.33 13.34
C CYS A 157 0.34 11.62 12.21
N THR A 158 -0.96 11.60 12.50
CA THR A 158 -2.00 11.95 11.53
C THR A 158 -2.11 13.46 11.33
N THR A 159 -2.82 13.85 10.27
CA THR A 159 -3.11 15.25 9.97
C THR A 159 -4.59 15.52 10.18
N ASP A 160 -4.90 16.33 11.19
CA ASP A 160 -6.27 16.59 11.63
C ASP A 160 -6.59 18.09 11.50
N ASP A 161 -7.85 18.38 11.14
CA ASP A 161 -8.36 19.74 11.11
C ASP A 161 -8.43 20.32 12.54
N PRO A 162 -8.12 21.61 12.78
CA PRO A 162 -8.26 22.24 14.10
C PRO A 162 -9.66 22.16 14.73
N ALA A 163 -10.71 21.92 13.94
CA ALA A 163 -12.08 21.71 14.41
C ALA A 163 -12.41 20.25 14.77
N SER A 164 -11.50 19.31 14.52
CA SER A 164 -11.64 17.91 14.93
C SER A 164 -11.71 17.81 16.45
N ASP A 165 -12.60 16.95 16.95
CA ASP A 165 -12.68 16.63 18.38
C ASP A 165 -11.62 15.60 18.82
N LEU A 166 -10.85 15.07 17.87
CA LEU A 166 -9.81 14.05 18.07
C LEU A 166 -10.34 12.79 18.80
N HIS A 167 -11.62 12.49 18.66
CA HIS A 167 -12.29 11.41 19.39
C HIS A 167 -11.57 10.07 19.26
N TYR A 168 -11.17 9.70 18.04
CA TYR A 168 -10.48 8.42 17.79
C TYR A 168 -9.06 8.38 18.36
N HIS A 169 -8.36 9.52 18.44
CA HIS A 169 -7.06 9.58 19.13
C HIS A 169 -7.22 9.31 20.63
N GLU A 170 -8.25 9.87 21.27
CA GLU A 170 -8.51 9.57 22.68
C GLU A 170 -8.87 8.11 22.91
N LEU A 171 -9.62 7.51 21.98
CA LEU A 171 -9.98 6.10 22.04
C LEU A 171 -8.74 5.21 21.90
N ILE A 172 -7.87 5.48 20.92
CA ILE A 172 -6.60 4.77 20.74
C ILE A 172 -5.71 4.93 21.98
N ALA A 173 -5.63 6.13 22.56
CA ALA A 173 -4.80 6.38 23.74
C ALA A 173 -5.30 5.65 25.02
N LYS A 174 -6.58 5.27 25.07
CA LYS A 174 -7.19 4.50 26.17
C LYS A 174 -7.19 3.00 25.90
N ASP A 175 -6.85 2.58 24.68
CA ASP A 175 -6.77 1.18 24.28
C ASP A 175 -5.45 0.59 24.80
N GLU A 176 -5.51 -0.55 25.47
CA GLU A 176 -4.34 -1.21 26.08
C GLU A 176 -3.65 -2.22 25.13
N ASP A 177 -4.22 -2.43 23.92
CA ASP A 177 -3.71 -3.33 22.86
C ASP A 177 -2.69 -2.70 21.89
#